data_AF-A0A2N9MYH2-F1
#
_entry.id   AF-A0A2N9MYH2-F1
#
_cell.length_a   1.000
_cell.length_b   1.000
_cell.length_c   1.000
_cell.angle_alpha   90.00
_cell.angle_beta   90.00
_cell.angle_gamma   90.00
#
_symmetry.space_group_name_H-M   'P 1'
#
loop_
_entity.id
_entity.type
_entity.pdbx_description
1 polymer ?
#
loop_
_entity_poly.entity_id
_entity_poly.type
_entity_poly.pdbx_seq_one_letter_code
_entity_poly.pdbx_strand_id
1 'polypeptide(L)'
;MPRRNRCVLPGLPCHITQRGVDRRETFSTDQDRAVYLRLLRQNLPDSEVRLLGWCLMPNHVHLIAVPHREDSLAVLLRRVHGRYAQYFNASAGRNGHLWQNRFFACVLDEEHLWTALSYVDRNPVRAGMVNWAADYQWSSATAHVTGVDECRVVDMDWWRLEGRIADWAQEIDAEELQAVATLRRCTFAGRPFGNEDFVAGMSHRFGRHWERGRPKTKAPVPEK
;
A
#
# COMPACT_ATOMS: atom_id res chain seq x y z
N MET A 1 4.01 -24.34 -8.69
CA MET A 1 5.26 -23.73 -8.17
C MET A 1 5.01 -23.14 -6.79
N PRO A 2 5.90 -23.38 -5.80
CA PRO A 2 5.84 -22.67 -4.52
C PRO A 2 5.93 -21.17 -4.76
N ARG A 3 5.01 -20.40 -4.19
CA ARG A 3 5.04 -18.93 -4.33
C ARG A 3 6.16 -18.36 -3.46
N ARG A 4 6.99 -17.48 -4.02
CA ARG A 4 8.11 -16.84 -3.30
C ARG A 4 7.59 -15.99 -2.14
N ASN A 5 8.30 -16.00 -1.02
CA ASN A 5 8.01 -15.12 0.12
C ASN A 5 8.05 -13.64 -0.31
N ARG A 6 7.22 -12.79 0.29
CA ARG A 6 7.25 -11.36 -0.03
C ARG A 6 8.54 -10.72 0.47
N CYS A 7 8.98 -9.66 -0.21
CA CYS A 7 10.06 -8.81 0.28
C CYS A 7 9.48 -7.85 1.31
N VAL A 8 9.51 -8.27 2.57
CA VAL A 8 9.09 -7.48 3.74
C VAL A 8 10.29 -7.42 4.66
N LEU A 9 10.62 -6.22 5.13
CA LEU A 9 11.72 -6.03 6.06
C LEU A 9 11.23 -5.26 7.29
N PRO A 10 11.50 -5.77 8.50
CA PRO A 10 11.30 -5.02 9.73
C PRO A 10 11.89 -3.61 9.65
N GLY A 11 11.12 -2.62 10.13
CA GLY A 11 11.53 -1.23 10.20
C GLY A 11 11.43 -0.45 8.89
N LEU A 12 11.23 -1.10 7.74
CA LEU A 12 11.07 -0.40 6.46
C LEU A 12 9.61 -0.28 6.02
N PRO A 13 9.21 0.88 5.48
CA PRO A 13 7.86 1.08 4.98
C PRO A 13 7.57 0.18 3.78
N CYS A 14 6.32 -0.26 3.69
CA CYS A 14 5.80 -1.05 2.58
C CYS A 14 4.54 -0.39 2.03
N HIS A 15 4.47 -0.19 0.72
CA HIS A 15 3.20 0.06 0.05
C HIS A 15 2.50 -1.26 -0.23
N ILE A 16 1.25 -1.35 0.22
CA ILE A 16 0.43 -2.55 0.21
C ILE A 16 -0.86 -2.24 -0.54
N THR A 17 -1.31 -3.19 -1.37
CA THR A 17 -2.65 -3.12 -1.95
C THR A 17 -3.37 -4.46 -1.92
N GLN A 18 -4.68 -4.41 -1.74
CA GLN A 18 -5.57 -5.55 -1.75
C GLN A 18 -6.81 -5.21 -2.58
N ARG A 19 -7.18 -6.09 -3.52
CA ARG A 19 -8.27 -5.83 -4.48
C ARG A 19 -9.33 -6.93 -4.45
N GLY A 20 -10.58 -6.54 -4.69
CA GLY A 20 -11.70 -7.45 -4.86
C GLY A 20 -11.55 -8.37 -6.08
N VAL A 21 -12.10 -9.57 -5.98
CA VAL A 21 -12.17 -10.52 -7.10
C VAL A 21 -12.91 -9.87 -8.28
N ASP A 22 -12.43 -10.11 -9.50
CA ASP A 22 -12.94 -9.50 -10.75
C ASP A 22 -13.05 -7.96 -10.71
N ARG A 23 -12.24 -7.31 -9.86
CA ARG A 23 -12.31 -5.85 -9.60
C ARG A 23 -13.67 -5.37 -9.11
N ARG A 24 -14.50 -6.28 -8.58
CA ARG A 24 -15.79 -5.95 -7.96
C ARG A 24 -15.58 -5.07 -6.74
N GLU A 25 -16.63 -4.31 -6.44
CA GLU A 25 -16.67 -3.53 -5.21
C GLU A 25 -16.44 -4.42 -3.99
N THR A 26 -15.60 -3.90 -3.11
CA THR A 26 -15.34 -4.46 -1.79
C THR A 26 -15.99 -3.60 -0.72
N PHE A 27 -16.29 -2.33 -1.00
CA PHE A 27 -16.97 -1.40 -0.10
C PHE A 27 -18.15 -0.75 -0.84
N SER A 28 -19.37 -1.19 -0.54
CA SER A 28 -20.58 -0.64 -1.18
C SER A 28 -21.25 0.42 -0.30
N THR A 29 -20.95 0.44 1.01
CA THR A 29 -21.47 1.41 1.96
C THR A 29 -20.37 2.02 2.83
N ASP A 30 -20.68 3.15 3.45
CA ASP A 30 -19.82 3.78 4.46
C ASP A 30 -19.66 2.90 5.71
N GLN A 31 -20.69 2.11 6.05
CA GLN A 31 -20.60 1.11 7.10
C GLN A 31 -19.53 0.05 6.81
N ASP A 32 -19.39 -0.37 5.55
CA ASP A 32 -18.36 -1.34 5.16
C ASP A 32 -16.95 -0.79 5.41
N ARG A 33 -16.73 0.49 5.09
CA ARG A 33 -15.45 1.16 5.30
C ARG A 33 -15.17 1.36 6.79
N ALA A 34 -16.17 1.77 7.56
CA ALA A 34 -16.08 1.88 9.01
C ALA A 34 -15.74 0.53 9.68
N VAL A 35 -16.33 -0.57 9.23
CA VAL A 35 -16.01 -1.93 9.73
C VAL A 35 -14.56 -2.29 9.40
N TYR A 36 -14.07 -2.00 8.20
CA TYR A 36 -12.69 -2.28 7.82
C TYR A 36 -11.69 -1.47 8.68
N LEU A 37 -11.93 -0.18 8.89
CA LEU A 37 -11.10 0.67 9.74
C LEU A 37 -11.11 0.22 11.20
N ARG A 38 -12.28 -0.18 11.72
CA ARG A 38 -12.38 -0.79 13.05
C ARG A 38 -11.53 -2.05 13.15
N LEU A 39 -11.58 -2.93 12.15
CA LEU A 39 -10.76 -4.13 12.11
C LEU A 39 -9.26 -3.80 12.06
N LEU A 40 -8.84 -2.81 11.27
CA LEU A 40 -7.45 -2.32 11.30
C LEU A 40 -7.05 -1.87 12.70
N ARG A 41 -7.79 -0.91 13.28
CA ARG A 41 -7.52 -0.35 14.61
C ARG A 41 -7.36 -1.42 15.69
N GLN A 42 -8.23 -2.43 15.66
CA GLN A 42 -8.21 -3.52 16.64
C GLN A 42 -7.03 -4.49 16.49
N ASN A 43 -6.41 -4.57 15.31
CA ASN A 43 -5.37 -5.56 15.03
C ASN A 43 -3.97 -4.97 14.87
N LEU A 44 -3.84 -3.64 14.70
CA LEU A 44 -2.55 -2.95 14.60
C LEU A 44 -1.63 -3.27 15.79
N PRO A 45 -2.07 -3.13 17.07
CA PRO A 45 -1.20 -3.38 18.23
C PRO A 45 -0.65 -4.81 18.27
N ASP A 46 -1.51 -5.83 18.21
CA ASP A 46 -1.12 -7.26 18.26
C ASP A 46 -0.22 -7.69 17.10
N SER A 47 -0.34 -7.01 15.96
CA SER A 47 0.46 -7.30 14.78
C SER A 47 1.81 -6.58 14.77
N GLU A 48 2.02 -5.64 15.69
CA GLU A 48 3.19 -4.77 15.75
C GLU A 48 3.46 -4.10 14.40
N VAL A 49 2.43 -3.45 13.85
CA VAL A 49 2.48 -2.69 12.60
C VAL A 49 2.14 -1.25 12.90
N ARG A 50 2.98 -0.33 12.43
CA ARG A 50 2.66 1.10 12.37
C ARG A 50 2.09 1.40 11.00
N LEU A 51 0.95 2.09 10.94
CA LEU A 51 0.31 2.48 9.69
C LEU A 51 0.59 3.96 9.46
N LEU A 52 1.22 4.29 8.34
CA LEU A 52 1.62 5.66 8.01
C LEU A 52 0.62 6.34 7.08
N GLY A 53 -0.25 5.59 6.40
CA GLY A 53 -1.24 6.13 5.48
C GLY A 53 -2.14 5.05 4.91
N TRP A 54 -3.34 5.40 4.46
CA TRP A 54 -4.34 4.48 3.95
C TRP A 54 -5.36 5.14 3.02
N CYS A 55 -5.96 4.36 2.11
CA CYS A 55 -7.09 4.79 1.30
C CYS A 55 -7.99 3.60 0.93
N LEU A 56 -9.30 3.71 1.20
CA LEU A 56 -10.31 2.68 0.93
C LEU A 56 -11.12 3.03 -0.33
N MET A 57 -10.61 2.64 -1.49
CA MET A 57 -11.30 2.79 -2.77
C MET A 57 -12.44 1.78 -2.88
N PRO A 58 -13.48 2.01 -3.72
CA PRO A 58 -14.65 1.12 -3.80
C PRO A 58 -14.33 -0.36 -4.00
N ASN A 59 -13.29 -0.70 -4.77
CA ASN A 59 -12.92 -2.09 -5.10
C ASN A 59 -11.53 -2.52 -4.60
N HIS A 60 -10.80 -1.67 -3.89
CA HIS A 60 -9.48 -2.01 -3.36
C HIS A 60 -9.03 -1.11 -2.21
N VAL A 61 -8.02 -1.57 -1.50
CA VAL A 61 -7.38 -0.85 -0.41
C VAL A 61 -5.94 -0.55 -0.75
N HIS A 62 -5.46 0.62 -0.32
CA HIS A 62 -4.07 1.00 -0.28
C HIS A 62 -3.65 1.27 1.17
N LEU A 63 -2.49 0.76 1.59
CA LEU A 63 -1.89 1.00 2.90
C LEU A 63 -0.39 1.31 2.75
N ILE A 64 0.12 2.23 3.54
CA ILE A 64 1.56 2.41 3.80
C ILE A 64 1.82 1.97 5.23
N ALA A 65 2.61 0.93 5.43
CA ALA A 65 2.80 0.34 6.75
C ALA A 65 4.25 -0.04 7.02
N VAL A 66 4.69 0.12 8.27
CA VAL A 66 6.01 -0.27 8.76
C VAL A 66 5.84 -1.45 9.71
N PRO A 67 6.28 -2.66 9.33
CA PRO A 67 6.24 -3.82 10.21
C PRO A 67 7.39 -3.81 11.23
N HIS A 68 7.12 -4.24 12.46
CA HIS A 68 8.18 -4.47 13.45
C HIS A 68 8.87 -5.84 13.28
N ARG A 69 8.15 -6.85 12.76
CA ARG A 69 8.66 -8.20 12.51
C ARG A 69 8.43 -8.62 11.07
N GLU A 70 9.13 -9.67 10.62
CA GLU A 70 9.00 -10.18 9.25
C GLU A 70 7.58 -10.65 8.91
N ASP A 71 6.84 -11.16 9.92
CA ASP A 71 5.50 -11.69 9.78
C ASP A 71 4.37 -10.69 10.09
N SER A 72 4.69 -9.51 10.63
CA SER A 72 3.72 -8.51 11.11
C SER A 72 2.63 -8.18 10.09
N LEU A 73 3.01 -7.87 8.84
CA LEU A 73 2.03 -7.59 7.77
C LEU A 73 1.17 -8.82 7.44
N ALA A 74 1.74 -10.03 7.49
CA ALA A 74 1.01 -11.25 7.23
C ALA A 74 -0.02 -11.52 8.34
N VAL A 75 0.35 -11.31 9.60
CA VAL A 75 -0.54 -11.44 10.77
C VAL A 75 -1.68 -10.42 10.68
N LEU A 76 -1.37 -9.14 10.49
CA LEU A 76 -2.36 -8.06 10.39
C LEU A 76 -3.37 -8.35 9.28
N LEU A 77 -2.89 -8.51 8.06
CA LEU A 77 -3.75 -8.56 6.88
C LEU A 77 -4.48 -9.90 6.78
N ARG A 78 -3.97 -11.00 7.34
CA ARG A 78 -4.74 -12.25 7.47
C ARG A 78 -5.98 -12.04 8.34
N ARG A 79 -5.83 -11.37 9.49
CA ARG A 79 -6.93 -11.12 10.43
C ARG A 79 -7.94 -10.13 9.84
N VAL A 80 -7.45 -8.98 9.36
CA VAL A 80 -8.31 -7.90 8.82
C VAL A 80 -9.04 -8.36 7.57
N HIS A 81 -8.33 -8.83 6.55
CA HIS A 81 -8.98 -9.23 5.28
C HIS A 81 -9.87 -10.46 5.45
N GLY A 82 -9.51 -11.40 6.32
CA GLY A 82 -10.31 -12.58 6.61
C GLY A 82 -11.64 -12.23 7.28
N ARG A 83 -11.58 -11.47 8.39
CA ARG A 83 -12.79 -11.04 9.11
C ARG A 83 -13.67 -10.12 8.27
N TYR A 84 -13.05 -9.22 7.51
CA TYR A 84 -13.78 -8.33 6.61
C TYR A 84 -14.53 -9.11 5.52
N ALA A 85 -13.87 -10.10 4.90
CA ALA A 85 -14.53 -10.94 3.90
C ALA A 85 -15.71 -11.73 4.47
N GLN A 86 -15.60 -12.21 5.72
CA GLN A 86 -16.70 -12.87 6.42
C GLN A 86 -17.87 -11.91 6.65
N TYR A 87 -17.59 -10.71 7.17
CA TYR A 87 -18.58 -9.65 7.36
C TYR A 87 -19.30 -9.30 6.05
N PHE A 88 -18.54 -9.02 4.99
CA PHE A 88 -19.07 -8.62 3.69
C PHE A 88 -19.96 -9.72 3.07
N ASN A 89 -19.50 -10.97 3.15
CA ASN A 89 -20.27 -12.11 2.64
C ASN A 89 -21.58 -12.29 3.41
N ALA A 90 -21.55 -12.17 4.73
CA ALA A 90 -22.75 -12.26 5.57
C ALA A 90 -23.74 -11.12 5.28
N SER A 91 -23.26 -9.87 5.18
CA SER A 91 -24.12 -8.71 4.91
C SER A 91 -24.72 -8.73 3.49
N ALA A 92 -23.98 -9.25 2.51
CA ALA A 92 -24.43 -9.33 1.13
C ALA A 92 -25.18 -10.63 0.77
N GLY A 93 -25.37 -11.56 1.73
CA GLY A 93 -25.96 -12.88 1.44
C GLY A 93 -25.14 -13.70 0.43
N ARG A 94 -23.83 -13.49 0.40
CA ARG A 94 -22.90 -14.10 -0.56
C ARG A 94 -21.98 -15.11 0.11
N ASN A 95 -21.37 -15.94 -0.72
CA ASN A 95 -20.37 -16.93 -0.36
C ASN A 95 -19.21 -16.87 -1.36
N GLY A 96 -18.06 -17.42 -0.95
CA GLY A 96 -16.83 -17.45 -1.76
C GLY A 96 -15.83 -16.34 -1.45
N HIS A 97 -14.85 -16.17 -2.34
CA HIS A 97 -13.75 -15.22 -2.16
C HIS A 97 -14.17 -13.79 -2.42
N LEU A 98 -13.96 -12.90 -1.45
CA LEU A 98 -14.06 -11.45 -1.66
C LEU A 98 -12.83 -10.91 -2.39
N TRP A 99 -11.65 -11.34 -1.93
CA TRP A 99 -10.35 -10.84 -2.36
C TRP A 99 -9.78 -11.66 -3.52
N GLN A 100 -9.25 -10.99 -4.55
CA GLN A 100 -8.73 -11.65 -5.75
C GLN A 100 -7.53 -12.57 -5.48
N ASN A 101 -6.66 -12.14 -4.57
CA ASN A 101 -5.43 -12.82 -4.20
C ASN A 101 -5.08 -12.43 -2.75
N ARG A 102 -3.98 -12.97 -2.23
CA ARG A 102 -3.33 -12.35 -1.07
C ARG A 102 -2.86 -10.93 -1.44
N PHE A 103 -2.66 -10.09 -0.44
CA PHE A 103 -2.19 -8.72 -0.65
C PHE A 103 -0.88 -8.65 -1.44
N PHE A 104 -0.74 -7.61 -2.23
CA PHE A 104 0.49 -7.23 -2.91
C PHE A 104 1.22 -6.21 -2.04
N ALA A 105 2.56 -6.25 -2.05
CA ALA A 105 3.36 -5.33 -1.27
C ALA A 105 4.73 -5.12 -1.91
N CYS A 106 5.27 -3.92 -1.81
CA CYS A 106 6.68 -3.62 -2.07
C CYS A 106 7.27 -2.81 -0.92
N VAL A 107 8.51 -3.13 -0.56
CA VAL A 107 9.30 -2.34 0.39
C VAL A 107 9.76 -1.04 -0.28
N LEU A 108 9.79 0.04 0.47
CA LEU A 108 10.15 1.38 0.03
C LEU A 108 11.42 1.85 0.74
N ASP A 109 12.23 2.66 0.05
CA ASP A 109 13.20 3.51 0.74
C ASP A 109 12.54 4.80 1.26
N GLU A 110 13.34 5.67 1.88
CA GLU A 110 12.86 6.90 2.50
C GLU A 110 12.32 7.92 1.50
N GLU A 111 12.99 8.14 0.36
CA GLU A 111 12.52 9.09 -0.65
C GLU A 111 11.23 8.61 -1.32
N HIS A 112 11.16 7.31 -1.61
CA HIS A 112 10.03 6.69 -2.29
C HIS A 112 8.84 6.44 -1.35
N LEU A 113 9.05 6.48 -0.03
CA LEU A 113 7.97 6.53 0.96
C LEU A 113 7.05 7.72 0.72
N TRP A 114 7.61 8.93 0.56
CA TRP A 114 6.82 10.15 0.33
C TRP A 114 6.01 10.09 -0.96
N THR A 115 6.64 9.58 -2.02
CA THR A 115 5.95 9.30 -3.30
C THR A 115 4.78 8.35 -3.10
N ALA A 116 4.94 7.30 -2.30
CA ALA A 116 3.89 6.32 -2.05
C ALA A 116 2.77 6.89 -1.17
N LEU A 117 3.07 7.67 -0.13
CA LEU A 117 2.08 8.35 0.70
C LEU A 117 1.23 9.31 -0.13
N SER A 118 1.87 10.18 -0.92
CA SER A 118 1.17 11.10 -1.83
C SER A 118 0.29 10.32 -2.82
N TYR A 119 0.79 9.24 -3.42
CA TYR A 119 -0.03 8.38 -4.29
C TYR A 119 -1.27 7.80 -3.59
N VAL A 120 -1.13 7.37 -2.33
CA VAL A 120 -2.24 6.78 -1.57
C VAL A 120 -3.32 7.83 -1.28
N ASP A 121 -2.94 8.99 -0.76
CA ASP A 121 -3.88 10.08 -0.45
C ASP A 121 -4.57 10.63 -1.71
N ARG A 122 -3.86 10.65 -2.85
CA ARG A 122 -4.35 11.18 -4.13
C ARG A 122 -5.18 10.22 -4.95
N ASN A 123 -5.22 8.94 -4.57
CA ASN A 123 -5.92 7.91 -5.34
C ASN A 123 -7.37 8.29 -5.69
N PRO A 124 -8.16 8.90 -4.78
CA PRO A 124 -9.52 9.35 -5.05
C PRO A 124 -9.59 10.45 -6.12
N VAL A 125 -8.67 11.42 -6.10
CA VAL A 125 -8.58 12.48 -7.12
C VAL A 125 -8.25 11.89 -8.48
N ARG A 126 -7.28 10.97 -8.54
CA ARG A 126 -6.94 10.25 -9.77
C ARG A 126 -8.09 9.43 -10.35
N ALA A 127 -8.96 8.94 -9.49
CA ALA A 127 -10.15 8.19 -9.89
C ALA A 127 -11.33 9.10 -10.27
N GLY A 128 -11.16 10.44 -10.20
CA GLY A 128 -12.21 11.41 -10.48
C GLY A 128 -13.34 11.41 -9.46
N MET A 129 -13.09 10.94 -8.23
CA MET A 129 -14.11 10.84 -7.17
C MET A 129 -14.30 12.15 -6.40
N VAL A 130 -13.23 12.93 -6.27
CA VAL A 130 -13.17 14.23 -5.59
C VAL A 130 -12.17 15.13 -6.31
N ASN A 131 -12.28 16.45 -6.11
CA ASN A 131 -11.34 17.41 -6.69
C ASN A 131 -10.08 17.56 -5.84
N TRP A 132 -10.23 17.51 -4.51
CA TRP A 132 -9.15 17.66 -3.54
C TRP A 132 -8.98 16.39 -2.72
N ALA A 133 -7.75 15.98 -2.45
CA ALA A 133 -7.49 14.70 -1.77
C ALA A 133 -8.15 14.64 -0.38
N ALA A 134 -8.10 15.75 0.37
CA ALA A 134 -8.68 15.87 1.71
C ALA A 134 -10.23 15.83 1.75
N ASP A 135 -10.91 15.96 0.60
CA ASP A 135 -12.37 15.82 0.52
C ASP A 135 -12.82 14.36 0.60
N TYR A 136 -11.91 13.40 0.38
CA TYR A 136 -12.23 11.98 0.46
C TYR A 136 -12.07 11.43 1.88
N GLN A 137 -13.19 11.40 2.61
CA GLN A 137 -13.28 10.93 4.00
C GLN A 137 -12.74 9.50 4.24
N TRP A 138 -12.61 8.69 3.20
CA TRP A 138 -12.14 7.30 3.29
C TRP A 138 -10.66 7.16 2.91
N SER A 139 -9.85 8.12 3.35
CA SER A 139 -8.40 8.11 3.26
C SER A 139 -7.75 8.80 4.46
N SER A 140 -6.43 8.64 4.59
CA SER A 140 -5.60 9.38 5.53
C SER A 140 -5.33 10.84 5.13
N ALA A 141 -5.75 11.30 3.94
CA ALA A 141 -5.40 12.62 3.42
C ALA A 141 -5.78 13.75 4.39
N THR A 142 -7.01 13.73 4.92
CA THR A 142 -7.45 14.72 5.91
C THR A 142 -6.61 14.67 7.18
N ALA A 143 -6.26 13.47 7.67
CA ALA A 143 -5.42 13.32 8.85
C ALA A 143 -4.00 13.86 8.62
N HIS A 144 -3.46 13.65 7.42
CA HIS A 144 -2.14 14.14 7.06
C HIS A 144 -2.09 15.66 6.92
N VAL A 145 -3.13 16.26 6.34
CA VAL A 145 -3.26 17.72 6.18
C VAL A 145 -3.53 18.41 7.52
N THR A 146 -4.41 17.86 8.35
CA THR A 146 -4.86 18.52 9.59
C THR A 146 -4.04 18.15 10.82
N GLY A 147 -3.27 17.07 10.77
CA GLY A 147 -2.58 16.51 11.93
C GLY A 147 -3.51 15.78 12.91
N VAL A 148 -4.76 15.50 12.53
CA VAL A 148 -5.77 14.85 13.37
C VAL A 148 -6.33 13.61 12.69
N ASP A 149 -6.09 12.42 13.27
CA ASP A 149 -6.69 11.16 12.81
C ASP A 149 -7.86 10.73 13.71
N GLU A 150 -9.08 11.00 13.25
CA GLU A 150 -10.31 10.57 13.93
C GLU A 150 -10.46 9.03 13.95
N CYS A 151 -9.92 8.34 12.94
CA CYS A 151 -10.02 6.90 12.82
C CYS A 151 -9.08 6.16 13.80
N ARG A 152 -8.06 6.86 14.32
CA ARG A 152 -7.05 6.35 15.26
C ARG A 152 -6.37 5.07 14.75
N VAL A 153 -6.01 5.08 13.48
CA VAL A 153 -5.27 4.00 12.81
C VAL A 153 -3.91 4.46 12.32
N VAL A 154 -3.71 5.75 12.08
CA VAL A 154 -2.44 6.34 11.62
C VAL A 154 -1.51 6.57 12.81
N ASP A 155 -0.23 6.29 12.62
CA ASP A 155 0.85 6.66 13.54
C ASP A 155 1.09 8.17 13.47
N MET A 156 0.24 8.92 14.17
CA MET A 156 0.29 10.38 14.20
C MET A 156 1.50 10.92 14.99
N ASP A 157 2.12 10.11 15.84
CA ASP A 157 3.34 10.51 16.53
C ASP A 157 4.51 10.55 15.55
N TRP A 158 4.64 9.52 14.70
CA TRP A 158 5.56 9.56 13.57
C TRP A 158 5.23 10.70 12.60
N TRP A 159 3.95 10.90 12.24
CA TRP A 159 3.55 11.95 11.30
C TRP A 159 3.89 13.35 11.81
N ARG A 160 3.80 13.61 13.12
CA ARG A 160 4.18 14.92 13.69
C ARG A 160 5.68 15.17 13.69
N LEU A 161 6.50 14.11 13.72
CA LEU A 161 7.96 14.22 13.76
C LEU A 161 8.56 14.27 12.36
N GLU A 162 8.09 13.43 11.45
CA GLU A 162 8.69 13.22 10.13
C GLU A 162 7.80 13.76 9.00
N GLY A 163 6.49 13.88 9.23
CA GLY A 163 5.51 14.29 8.24
C GLY A 163 5.68 15.75 7.81
N ARG A 164 5.32 16.01 6.55
CA ARG A 164 5.44 17.33 5.93
C ARG A 164 4.17 18.16 6.09
N ILE A 165 3.58 18.19 7.29
CA ILE A 165 2.22 18.73 7.53
C ILE A 165 2.01 20.12 6.89
N ALA A 166 2.99 21.02 7.03
CA ALA A 166 2.90 22.40 6.51
C ALA A 166 2.69 22.45 4.99
N ASP A 167 3.29 21.51 4.25
CA ASP A 167 3.34 21.51 2.79
C ASP A 167 2.49 20.38 2.18
N TRP A 168 2.03 19.42 2.98
CA TRP A 168 1.42 18.19 2.49
C TRP A 168 0.18 18.43 1.63
N ALA A 169 -0.65 19.41 2.00
CA ALA A 169 -1.81 19.80 1.19
C ALA A 169 -1.40 20.21 -0.23
N GLN A 170 -0.31 20.98 -0.38
CA GLN A 170 0.20 21.37 -1.69
C GLN A 170 0.82 20.18 -2.42
N GLU A 171 1.56 19.31 -1.72
CA GLU A 171 2.17 18.11 -2.32
C GLU A 171 1.12 17.13 -2.88
N ILE A 172 0.01 16.93 -2.16
CA ILE A 172 -1.05 16.01 -2.61
C ILE A 172 -1.96 16.61 -3.67
N ASP A 173 -1.89 17.91 -3.94
CA ASP A 173 -2.68 18.55 -5.01
C ASP A 173 -1.83 18.97 -6.24
N ALA A 174 -0.49 18.89 -6.15
CA ALA A 174 0.46 19.17 -7.25
C ALA A 174 0.30 18.22 -8.47
N GLU A 175 1.06 18.36 -9.56
CA GLU A 175 0.94 17.39 -10.68
C GLU A 175 1.61 16.04 -10.34
N GLU A 176 1.04 14.93 -10.82
CA GLU A 176 1.54 13.60 -10.45
C GLU A 176 2.87 13.24 -11.14
N LEU A 177 3.87 12.85 -10.35
CA LEU A 177 5.14 12.37 -10.87
C LEU A 177 5.00 11.03 -11.61
N GLN A 178 5.79 10.87 -12.67
CA GLN A 178 5.87 9.63 -13.46
C GLN A 178 6.25 8.38 -12.64
N ALA A 179 6.76 8.59 -11.41
CA ALA A 179 7.09 7.57 -10.43
C ALA A 179 5.88 6.67 -10.04
N VAL A 180 4.64 7.15 -10.11
CA VAL A 180 3.47 6.38 -9.65
C VAL A 180 3.19 5.12 -10.48
N ALA A 181 3.36 5.19 -11.79
CA ALA A 181 3.23 4.00 -12.64
C ALA A 181 4.27 2.93 -12.26
N THR A 182 5.45 3.35 -11.83
CA THR A 182 6.52 2.45 -11.36
C THR A 182 6.19 1.86 -10.00
N LEU A 183 5.71 2.66 -9.04
CA LEU A 183 5.26 2.17 -7.73
C LEU A 183 4.24 1.03 -7.87
N ARG A 184 3.20 1.22 -8.70
CA ARG A 184 2.17 0.18 -8.92
C ARG A 184 2.78 -1.10 -9.46
N ARG A 185 3.66 -1.01 -10.47
CA ARG A 185 4.37 -2.18 -11.03
C ARG A 185 5.21 -2.90 -9.98
N CYS A 186 5.98 -2.15 -9.18
CA CYS A 186 6.79 -2.70 -8.10
C CYS A 186 5.92 -3.43 -7.06
N THR A 187 4.81 -2.83 -6.68
CA THR A 187 3.86 -3.40 -5.70
C THR A 187 3.30 -4.74 -6.18
N PHE A 188 2.79 -4.81 -7.40
CA PHE A 188 2.24 -6.06 -7.95
C PHE A 188 3.30 -7.13 -8.18
N ALA A 189 4.52 -6.73 -8.54
CA ALA A 189 5.65 -7.65 -8.74
C ALA A 189 6.30 -8.11 -7.43
N GLY A 190 6.01 -7.45 -6.30
CA GLY A 190 6.75 -7.67 -5.06
C GLY A 190 8.22 -7.25 -5.16
N ARG A 191 8.52 -6.26 -6.00
CA ARG A 191 9.86 -5.70 -6.23
C ARG A 191 10.03 -4.46 -5.33
N PRO A 192 11.18 -4.26 -4.67
CA PRO A 192 11.48 -3.02 -3.94
C PRO A 192 11.28 -1.78 -4.82
N PHE A 193 10.76 -0.70 -4.25
CA PHE A 193 10.63 0.59 -4.90
C PHE A 193 11.53 1.59 -4.19
N GLY A 194 12.65 1.91 -4.81
CA GLY A 194 13.69 2.75 -4.27
C GLY A 194 14.74 3.06 -5.34
N ASN A 195 15.76 3.83 -4.95
CA ASN A 195 16.93 4.10 -5.79
C ASN A 195 17.71 2.81 -6.14
N GLU A 196 18.66 2.92 -7.07
CA GLU A 196 19.39 1.75 -7.59
C GLU A 196 20.15 1.00 -6.49
N ASP A 197 20.82 1.73 -5.59
CA ASP A 197 21.57 1.16 -4.47
C ASP A 197 20.67 0.40 -3.50
N PHE A 198 19.49 0.94 -3.19
CA PHE A 198 18.50 0.28 -2.35
C PHE A 198 18.01 -1.02 -2.99
N VAL A 199 17.70 -1.00 -4.29
CA VAL A 199 17.25 -2.19 -5.03
C VAL A 199 18.36 -3.25 -5.10
N ALA A 200 19.62 -2.84 -5.29
CA ALA A 200 20.78 -3.74 -5.29
C ALA A 200 20.99 -4.37 -3.90
N GLY A 201 20.93 -3.55 -2.83
CA GLY A 201 21.04 -4.03 -1.45
C GLY A 201 19.95 -5.04 -1.07
N MET A 202 18.70 -4.76 -1.49
CA MET A 202 17.60 -5.71 -1.34
C MET A 202 17.86 -6.99 -2.13
N SER A 203 18.33 -6.87 -3.36
CA SER A 203 18.64 -8.01 -4.24
C SER A 203 19.63 -8.97 -3.58
N HIS A 204 20.71 -8.41 -3.03
CA HIS A 204 21.71 -9.16 -2.26
C HIS A 204 21.09 -9.82 -1.02
N ARG A 205 20.36 -9.07 -0.20
CA ARG A 205 19.77 -9.56 1.06
C ARG A 205 18.78 -10.71 0.87
N PHE A 206 17.95 -10.65 -0.17
CA PHE A 206 16.91 -11.65 -0.42
C PHE A 206 17.34 -12.75 -1.40
N GLY A 207 18.55 -12.67 -1.96
CA GLY A 207 19.04 -13.59 -2.99
C GLY A 207 18.18 -13.56 -4.26
N ARG A 208 17.74 -12.36 -4.68
CA ARG A 208 16.80 -12.17 -5.81
C ARG A 208 17.33 -11.12 -6.74
N HIS A 209 17.17 -11.32 -8.04
CA HIS A 209 17.54 -10.31 -9.03
C HIS A 209 16.32 -9.47 -9.43
N TRP A 210 16.34 -8.18 -9.07
CA TRP A 210 15.29 -7.21 -9.42
C TRP A 210 15.76 -6.10 -10.35
N GLU A 211 17.07 -5.98 -10.56
CA GLU A 211 17.64 -5.08 -11.55
C GLU A 211 17.14 -5.45 -12.94
N ARG A 212 16.94 -4.43 -13.78
CA ARG A 212 16.71 -4.68 -15.20
C ARG A 212 18.04 -5.11 -15.78
N GLY A 213 18.19 -6.39 -16.11
CA GLY A 213 19.21 -6.78 -17.07
C GLY A 213 19.05 -5.91 -18.31
N ARG A 214 20.08 -5.15 -18.68
CA ARG A 214 20.19 -4.54 -20.02
C ARG A 214 19.88 -5.68 -21.01
N PRO A 215 19.00 -5.50 -22.03
CA PRO A 215 18.75 -6.54 -23.00
C PRO A 215 20.11 -7.03 -23.49
N LYS A 216 20.40 -8.34 -23.39
CA LYS A 216 21.63 -8.88 -23.96
C LYS A 216 21.58 -8.52 -25.44
N THR A 217 22.42 -7.57 -25.86
CA THR A 217 22.68 -7.31 -27.28
C THR A 217 23.05 -8.67 -27.85
N LYS A 218 22.26 -9.20 -28.79
CA LYS A 218 22.61 -10.47 -29.45
C LYS A 218 24.04 -10.32 -29.96
N ALA A 219 24.93 -11.22 -29.56
CA ALA A 219 26.29 -11.26 -30.11
C ALA A 219 26.17 -11.32 -31.64
N PRO A 220 26.99 -10.59 -32.40
CA PRO A 220 26.97 -10.66 -33.85
C PRO A 220 27.18 -12.12 -34.26
N VAL A 221 26.30 -12.60 -35.15
CA VAL A 221 26.43 -13.92 -35.77
C VAL A 221 27.76 -13.91 -36.53
N PRO A 222 28.67 -14.88 -36.29
CA PRO A 222 29.89 -14.95 -37.08
C PRO A 222 29.51 -15.24 -38.54
N GLU A 223 29.88 -14.34 -39.44
CA GLU A 223 29.82 -14.58 -40.88
C GLU A 223 30.73 -15.78 -41.21
N LYS A 224 30.18 -16.72 -41.98
CA LYS A 224 30.89 -17.86 -42.56
C LYS A 224 31.42 -17.47 -43.92
#